data_AF-A0A645E8Z0-F1
#
_entry.id   AF-A0A645E8Z0-F1
#
_cell.length_a   1.000
_cell.length_b   1.000
_cell.length_c   1.000
_cell.angle_alpha   90.00
_cell.angle_beta   90.00
_cell.angle_gamma   90.00
#
_symmetry.space_group_name_H-M   'P 1'
#
loop_
_entity.id
_entity.type
_entity.pdbx_description
1 polymer ?
#
loop_
_entity_poly.entity_id
_entity_poly.type
_entity_poly.pdbx_seq_one_letter_code
_entity_poly.pdbx_strand_id
1 'polypeptide(L)'
;MFSEKGKKSIAVVIVVFKKKRDTDDILFIDASNDFMKGKNKNYLMTEHIQKIVDAYHDRADVPKYAHLSTLNEVERNEYNLNIPRYVSSDDEEPPVDLDEVTRLLDDIDAEITAAKANVDTALKALGVKQNVSS
;
A
#
# COMPACT_ATOMS: atom_id res chain seq x y z
N MET A 1 21.03 21.73 19.48
CA MET A 1 20.04 20.63 19.50
C MET A 1 20.34 19.72 18.31
N PHE A 2 20.93 18.56 18.55
CA PHE A 2 21.16 17.58 17.48
C PHE A 2 19.83 16.88 17.19
N SER A 3 19.34 17.05 15.96
CA SER A 3 18.22 16.26 15.44
C SER A 3 18.73 14.83 15.25
N GLU A 4 18.28 13.90 16.09
CA GLU A 4 18.42 12.46 15.82
C GLU A 4 17.70 12.19 14.51
N LYS A 5 18.46 12.00 13.42
CA LYS A 5 17.94 11.39 12.19
C LYS A 5 17.30 10.07 12.59
N GLY A 6 15.97 10.01 12.60
CA GLY A 6 15.21 8.82 12.93
C GLY A 6 15.78 7.62 12.19
N LYS A 7 16.16 6.57 12.92
CA LYS A 7 16.69 5.33 12.33
C LYS A 7 15.68 4.84 11.30
N LYS A 8 16.07 4.82 10.02
CA LYS A 8 15.24 4.30 8.93
C LYS A 8 15.15 2.78 9.12
N SER A 9 13.98 2.28 9.51
CA SER A 9 13.70 0.84 9.59
C SER A 9 13.44 0.31 8.19
N ILE A 10 14.04 -0.82 7.84
CA ILE A 10 13.83 -1.50 6.56
C ILE A 10 12.94 -2.70 6.85
N ALA A 11 11.84 -2.82 6.11
CA ALA A 11 10.98 -4.00 6.19
C ALA A 11 11.76 -5.24 5.69
N VAL A 12 11.61 -6.36 6.38
CA VAL A 12 12.24 -7.63 6.03
C VAL A 12 11.17 -8.67 5.78
N VAL A 13 11.35 -9.47 4.74
CA VAL A 13 10.49 -10.61 4.41
C VAL A 13 11.32 -11.88 4.48
N ILE A 14 10.73 -12.94 5.03
CA ILE A 14 11.31 -14.30 5.01
C ILE A 14 10.50 -15.11 4.01
N VAL A 15 11.18 -15.71 3.03
CA VAL A 15 10.54 -16.55 2.01
C VAL A 15 10.95 -17.99 2.22
N VAL A 16 9.97 -18.88 2.35
CA VAL A 16 10.19 -20.32 2.59
C VAL A 16 9.78 -21.10 1.35
N PHE A 17 10.76 -21.76 0.72
CA PHE A 17 10.52 -22.63 -0.44
C PHE A 17 10.55 -24.10 -0.03
N LYS A 18 9.60 -24.89 -0.54
CA LYS A 18 9.55 -26.34 -0.35
C LYS A 18 9.62 -27.03 -1.72
N LYS A 19 10.65 -27.84 -1.95
CA LYS A 19 10.88 -28.54 -3.23
C LYS A 19 9.74 -29.49 -3.62
N LYS A 20 9.11 -30.13 -2.63
CA LYS A 20 7.96 -31.02 -2.82
C LYS A 20 6.81 -30.47 -2.00
N ARG A 21 5.80 -29.93 -2.67
CA ARG A 21 4.59 -29.36 -2.08
C ARG A 21 3.38 -30.02 -2.74
N ASP A 22 2.32 -30.17 -1.95
CA ASP A 22 1.08 -30.80 -2.40
C ASP A 22 0.17 -29.80 -3.13
N THR A 23 0.38 -28.51 -2.90
CA THR A 23 -0.39 -27.40 -3.49
C THR A 23 0.52 -26.32 -4.05
N ASP A 24 -0.01 -25.53 -4.97
CA ASP A 24 0.73 -24.44 -5.63
C ASP A 24 0.51 -23.05 -5.00
N ASP A 25 -0.40 -22.96 -4.03
CA ASP A 25 -0.71 -21.74 -3.29
C ASP A 25 0.48 -21.15 -2.50
N ILE A 26 0.38 -19.86 -2.24
CA ILE A 26 1.34 -19.07 -1.48
C ILE A 26 0.62 -18.53 -0.24
N LEU A 27 1.11 -18.91 0.94
CA LEU A 27 0.63 -18.37 2.20
C LEU A 27 1.39 -17.08 2.52
N PHE A 28 0.65 -15.98 2.62
CA PHE A 28 1.17 -14.71 3.13
C PHE A 28 0.82 -14.57 4.61
N ILE A 29 1.79 -14.15 5.43
CA ILE A 29 1.62 -13.91 6.86
C ILE A 29 2.18 -12.52 7.18
N ASP A 30 1.34 -11.64 7.76
CA ASP A 30 1.78 -10.34 8.26
C ASP A 30 2.18 -10.41 9.74
N ALA A 31 3.44 -10.74 9.99
CA ALA A 31 4.05 -10.73 11.31
C ALA A 31 4.67 -9.36 11.67
N SER A 32 4.34 -8.29 10.93
CA SER A 32 5.00 -6.98 11.09
C SER A 32 4.86 -6.40 12.50
N ASN A 33 3.82 -6.78 13.26
CA ASN A 33 3.57 -6.35 14.63
C ASN A 33 3.96 -7.39 15.70
N ASP A 34 4.35 -8.60 15.32
CA ASP A 34 4.64 -9.71 16.24
C ASP A 34 6.11 -9.66 16.71
N PHE A 35 6.50 -8.55 17.34
CA PHE A 35 7.85 -8.39 17.88
C PHE A 35 7.85 -7.45 19.09
N MET A 36 8.79 -7.68 20.01
CA MET A 36 9.10 -6.72 21.06
C MET A 36 10.19 -5.78 20.55
N LYS A 37 9.86 -4.49 20.48
CA LYS A 37 10.80 -3.45 20.05
C LYS A 37 11.92 -3.29 21.06
N GLY A 38 13.17 -3.45 20.62
CA GLY A 38 14.35 -3.13 21.42
C GLY A 38 15.08 -1.89 20.89
N LYS A 39 16.09 -1.43 21.64
CA LYS A 39 16.84 -0.19 21.31
C LYS A 39 17.64 -0.27 20.00
N ASN A 40 18.23 -1.43 19.72
CA ASN A 40 19.07 -1.67 18.54
C ASN A 40 18.63 -2.87 17.69
N LYS A 41 17.79 -3.76 18.24
CA LYS A 41 17.25 -4.94 17.57
C LYS A 41 15.87 -5.24 18.13
N ASN A 42 15.04 -5.87 17.33
CA ASN A 42 13.74 -6.39 17.74
C ASN A 42 13.89 -7.83 18.24
N TYR A 43 12.98 -8.27 19.09
CA TYR A 43 12.97 -9.60 19.67
C TYR A 43 11.66 -10.31 19.33
N LEU A 44 11.76 -11.53 18.81
CA LEU A 44 10.63 -12.43 18.69
C LEU A 44 10.48 -13.16 20.03
N MET A 45 9.38 -12.91 20.72
CA MET A 45 9.04 -13.62 21.95
C MET A 45 8.44 -14.98 21.61
N THR A 46 8.41 -15.90 22.56
CA THR A 46 7.85 -17.25 22.35
C THR A 46 6.42 -17.19 21.81
N GLU A 47 5.58 -16.28 22.33
CA GLU A 47 4.20 -16.09 21.90
C GLU A 47 4.10 -15.65 20.42
N HIS A 48 5.00 -14.75 19.99
CA HIS A 48 5.06 -14.30 18.59
C HIS A 48 5.45 -15.44 17.66
N ILE A 49 6.47 -16.22 18.05
CA ILE A 49 6.94 -17.37 17.28
C ILE A 49 5.82 -18.40 17.16
N GLN A 50 5.15 -18.71 18.26
CA GLN A 50 4.06 -19.68 18.28
C GLN A 50 2.95 -19.28 17.31
N LYS A 51 2.49 -18.03 17.38
CA LYS A 51 1.45 -17.50 16.49
C LYS A 51 1.83 -17.59 15.00
N ILE A 52 3.08 -17.24 14.64
CA ILE A 52 3.58 -17.33 13.27
C ILE A 52 3.65 -18.79 12.79
N VAL A 53 4.14 -19.68 13.65
CA VAL A 53 4.29 -21.11 13.35
C VAL A 53 2.93 -21.80 13.22
N ASP A 54 1.97 -21.46 14.08
CA ASP A 54 0.61 -21.98 14.02
C ASP A 54 -0.06 -21.58 12.70
N ALA A 55 0.01 -20.29 12.32
CA ALA A 55 -0.51 -19.83 11.03
C ALA A 55 0.18 -20.52 9.84
N TYR A 56 1.50 -20.74 9.90
CA TYR A 56 2.23 -21.50 8.88
C TYR A 56 1.78 -22.96 8.79
N HIS A 57 1.54 -23.61 9.92
CA HIS A 57 1.14 -25.02 9.98
C HIS A 57 -0.30 -25.21 9.48
N ASP A 58 -1.21 -24.35 9.90
CA ASP A 58 -2.63 -24.46 9.58
C ASP A 58 -2.93 -24.11 8.12
N ARG A 59 -2.11 -23.25 7.49
CA ARG A 59 -2.25 -22.81 6.09
C ARG A 59 -3.69 -22.40 5.74
N ALA A 60 -4.30 -21.58 6.59
CA ALA A 60 -5.65 -21.08 6.39
C ALA A 60 -5.67 -19.55 6.43
N ASP A 61 -6.74 -18.96 5.88
CA ASP A 61 -6.99 -17.54 5.98
C ASP A 61 -7.26 -17.16 7.44
N VAL A 62 -6.57 -16.13 7.91
CA VAL A 62 -6.75 -15.54 9.23
C VAL A 62 -7.00 -14.05 9.02
N PRO A 63 -8.18 -13.53 9.40
CA PRO A 63 -8.51 -12.11 9.19
C PRO A 63 -7.41 -11.18 9.67
N LYS A 64 -6.98 -10.27 8.78
CA LYS A 64 -5.92 -9.26 9.02
C LYS A 64 -4.55 -9.84 9.38
N TYR A 65 -4.31 -11.13 9.20
CA TYR A 65 -3.05 -11.77 9.60
C TYR A 65 -2.45 -12.71 8.56
N ALA A 66 -3.25 -13.59 7.96
CA ALA A 66 -2.78 -14.55 6.98
C ALA A 66 -3.78 -14.72 5.83
N HIS A 67 -3.25 -14.94 4.64
CA HIS A 67 -4.06 -15.16 3.44
C HIS A 67 -3.39 -16.23 2.55
N LEU A 68 -4.16 -17.24 2.17
CA LEU A 68 -3.74 -18.34 1.31
C LEU A 68 -4.10 -18.01 -0.15
N SER A 69 -3.16 -17.37 -0.85
CA SER A 69 -3.38 -16.96 -2.23
C SER A 69 -3.12 -18.05 -3.24
N THR A 70 -3.96 -18.08 -4.28
CA THR A 70 -3.74 -18.92 -5.46
C THR A 70 -2.68 -18.31 -6.40
N LEU A 71 -2.07 -19.11 -7.27
CA LEU A 71 -1.15 -18.58 -8.28
C LEU A 71 -1.83 -17.58 -9.24
N ASN A 72 -3.10 -17.80 -9.60
CA ASN A 72 -3.85 -16.88 -10.46
C ASN A 72 -4.03 -15.50 -9.79
N GLU A 73 -4.28 -15.47 -8.48
CA GLU A 73 -4.34 -14.22 -7.73
C GLU A 73 -3.00 -13.50 -7.72
N VAL A 74 -1.90 -14.24 -7.51
CA VAL A 74 -0.55 -13.69 -7.55
C VAL A 74 -0.19 -13.13 -8.91
N GLU A 75 -0.60 -13.81 -9.99
CA GLU A 75 -0.43 -13.34 -11.36
C GLU A 75 -1.25 -12.06 -11.62
N ARG A 76 -2.51 -12.00 -11.16
CA ARG A 76 -3.33 -10.78 -11.22
C ARG A 76 -2.71 -9.60 -10.47
N ASN A 77 -1.94 -9.89 -9.42
CA ASN A 77 -1.15 -8.91 -8.68
C ASN A 77 0.25 -8.69 -9.29
N GLU A 78 0.47 -9.08 -10.55
CA GLU A 78 1.72 -8.89 -11.30
C GLU A 78 2.95 -9.49 -10.61
N TYR A 79 2.75 -10.59 -9.88
CA TYR A 79 3.77 -11.24 -9.06
C TYR A 79 4.38 -10.32 -7.97
N ASN A 80 3.67 -9.26 -7.59
CA ASN A 80 4.08 -8.35 -6.53
C ASN A 80 3.76 -8.94 -5.16
N LEU A 81 4.75 -9.59 -4.54
CA LEU A 81 4.63 -10.29 -3.26
C LEU A 81 4.59 -9.37 -2.02
N ASN A 82 4.28 -8.08 -2.18
CA ASN A 82 4.17 -7.15 -1.06
C ASN A 82 2.96 -7.53 -0.18
N ILE A 83 3.21 -7.79 1.10
CA ILE A 83 2.22 -8.34 2.05
C ILE A 83 0.90 -7.55 2.12
N PRO A 84 0.88 -6.21 2.15
CA PRO A 84 -0.36 -5.44 2.20
C PRO A 84 -1.30 -5.63 1.00
N ARG A 85 -0.84 -6.29 -0.08
CA ARG A 85 -1.70 -6.64 -1.22
C ARG A 85 -2.55 -7.89 -1.00
N TYR A 86 -2.19 -8.71 -0.01
CA TYR A 86 -2.78 -10.03 0.24
C TYR A 86 -3.37 -10.11 1.64
N VAL A 87 -2.72 -9.47 2.62
CA VAL A 87 -3.24 -9.36 3.98
C VAL A 87 -3.59 -7.91 4.21
N SER A 88 -4.89 -7.60 4.16
CA SER A 88 -5.34 -6.24 4.45
C SER A 88 -5.31 -5.99 5.95
N SER A 89 -4.57 -4.97 6.35
CA SER A 89 -4.73 -4.32 7.64
C SER A 89 -5.86 -3.30 7.52
N ASP A 90 -7.08 -3.74 7.23
CA ASP A 90 -8.23 -2.83 7.20
C ASP A 90 -8.50 -2.39 8.65
N ASP A 91 -7.95 -1.27 9.06
CA ASP A 91 -8.74 -0.35 9.86
C ASP A 91 -9.91 0.07 8.96
N GLU A 92 -11.16 -0.08 9.41
CA GLU A 92 -12.32 0.37 8.60
C GLU A 92 -12.06 1.81 8.16
N GLU A 93 -11.78 2.02 6.87
CA GLU A 93 -11.74 3.38 6.33
C GLU A 93 -13.15 3.96 6.49
N PRO A 94 -13.27 5.17 7.07
CA PRO A 94 -14.58 5.78 7.21
C PRO A 94 -15.23 5.88 5.82
N PRO A 95 -16.55 5.68 5.74
CA PRO A 95 -17.26 5.77 4.46
C PRO A 95 -16.93 7.11 3.81
N VAL A 96 -16.49 7.06 2.55
CA VAL A 96 -16.17 8.25 1.76
C VAL A 96 -17.47 9.01 1.49
N ASP A 97 -17.49 10.30 1.82
CA ASP A 97 -18.59 11.20 1.45
C ASP A 97 -18.48 11.54 -0.05
N LEU A 98 -19.32 10.89 -0.86
CA LEU A 98 -19.33 11.08 -2.32
C LEU A 98 -19.78 12.49 -2.72
N ASP A 99 -20.57 13.16 -1.90
CA ASP A 99 -21.03 14.53 -2.16
C ASP A 99 -19.87 15.51 -1.93
N GLU A 100 -19.06 15.29 -0.88
CA GLU A 100 -17.85 16.07 -0.64
C GLU A 100 -16.83 15.92 -1.78
N VAL A 101 -16.61 14.68 -2.23
CA VAL A 101 -15.70 14.39 -3.36
C VAL A 101 -16.18 15.05 -4.65
N THR A 102 -17.48 15.00 -4.92
CA THR A 102 -18.06 15.64 -6.11
C THR A 102 -17.90 17.16 -6.06
N ARG A 103 -18.15 17.77 -4.90
CA ARG A 103 -17.95 19.22 -4.71
C ARG A 103 -16.48 19.63 -4.89
N LEU A 104 -15.56 18.83 -4.38
CA LEU A 104 -14.12 19.05 -4.58
C LEU A 104 -13.74 18.99 -6.06
N LEU A 105 -14.32 18.07 -6.84
CA LEU A 105 -14.09 18.00 -8.28
C LEU A 105 -14.60 19.27 -8.99
N ASP A 106 -15.81 19.72 -8.67
CA ASP A 106 -16.38 20.95 -9.24
C ASP A 106 -15.54 22.19 -8.92
N ASP A 107 -15.07 22.31 -7.68
CA ASP A 107 -14.20 23.42 -7.24
C ASP A 107 -12.85 23.40 -7.98
N ILE A 108 -12.24 22.22 -8.13
CA ILE A 108 -10.99 22.05 -8.89
C ILE A 108 -11.20 22.41 -10.37
N ASP A 109 -12.31 22.01 -10.99
CA ASP A 109 -12.60 22.35 -12.38
C ASP A 109 -12.83 23.86 -12.58
N ALA A 110 -13.44 24.53 -11.61
CA ALA A 110 -13.58 25.98 -11.59
C ALA A 110 -12.21 26.68 -11.49
N GLU A 111 -11.33 26.20 -10.61
CA GLU A 111 -9.95 26.71 -10.49
C GLU A 111 -9.14 26.51 -11.78
N ILE A 112 -9.24 25.32 -12.39
CA ILE A 112 -8.58 25.02 -13.68
C ILE A 112 -9.08 25.98 -14.76
N THR A 113 -10.39 26.24 -14.80
CA THR A 113 -10.99 27.15 -15.79
C THR A 113 -10.50 28.59 -15.59
N ALA A 114 -10.48 29.06 -14.34
CA ALA A 114 -9.97 30.39 -14.01
C ALA A 114 -8.47 30.52 -14.33
N ALA A 115 -7.66 29.51 -13.99
CA ALA A 115 -6.24 29.48 -14.30
C ALA A 115 -5.99 29.50 -15.81
N LYS A 116 -6.75 28.74 -16.61
CA LYS A 116 -6.68 28.77 -18.08
C LYS A 116 -7.02 30.14 -18.64
N ALA A 117 -8.06 30.80 -18.15
CA ALA A 117 -8.43 32.14 -18.58
C ALA A 117 -7.34 33.19 -18.26
N ASN A 118 -6.68 33.06 -17.12
CA ASN A 118 -5.54 33.90 -16.75
C ASN A 118 -4.35 33.69 -17.69
N VAL A 119 -4.05 32.43 -18.03
CA VAL A 119 -3.00 32.09 -19.02
C VAL A 119 -3.34 32.67 -20.39
N ASP A 120 -4.58 32.51 -20.87
CA ASP A 120 -5.01 33.07 -22.16
C ASP A 120 -4.90 34.59 -22.20
N THR A 121 -5.23 35.25 -21.10
CA THR A 121 -5.11 36.71 -20.97
C THR A 121 -3.64 37.15 -21.02
N ALA A 122 -2.76 36.45 -20.30
CA ALA A 122 -1.32 36.70 -20.33
C ALA A 122 -0.72 36.46 -21.72
N LEU A 123 -1.13 35.39 -22.42
CA LEU A 123 -0.67 35.08 -23.78
C LEU A 123 -1.12 36.13 -24.80
N LYS A 124 -2.35 36.65 -24.70
CA LYS A 124 -2.85 37.75 -25.54
C LYS A 124 -2.06 39.04 -25.31
N ALA A 125 -1.74 39.36 -24.05
CA ALA A 125 -0.96 40.55 -23.70
C ALA A 125 0.48 40.50 -24.24
N LEU A 126 1.05 39.31 -24.39
CA LEU A 126 2.38 39.08 -24.95
C LEU A 126 2.40 38.97 -26.49
N GLY A 127 1.25 39.10 -27.16
CA GLY A 127 1.15 39.12 -28.62
C GLY A 127 1.37 37.76 -29.29
N VAL A 128 1.26 36.66 -28.55
CA VAL A 128 1.39 35.30 -29.11
C VAL A 128 0.10 34.95 -29.87
N LYS A 129 0.18 34.88 -31.21
CA LYS A 129 -0.92 34.33 -32.02
C LYS A 129 -1.07 32.85 -31.69
N GLN A 130 -2.25 32.47 -31.22
CA GLN A 130 -2.66 31.07 -31.06
C GLN A 130 -2.70 30.40 -32.45
N ASN A 131 -1.60 29.75 -32.86
CA ASN A 131 -1.60 28.85 -34.00
C ASN A 131 -2.27 27.53 -33.56
N VAL A 132 -3.60 27.52 -33.49
CA VAL A 132 -4.34 26.27 -33.41
C VAL A 132 -4.62 25.85 -34.85
N SER A 133 -3.78 24.95 -35.37
CA SER A 133 -4.11 24.18 -36.56
C SER A 133 -5.33 23.31 -36.25
N SER A 134 -6.25 23.28 -37.21
CA SER A 134 -7.38 22.35 -37.28
C SER A 134 -6.98 20.89 -37.13
#